data_AF-A0A522CQC2-F1
#
_entry.id   AF-A0A522CQC2-F1
#
_cell.length_a   1.000
_cell.length_b   1.000
_cell.length_c   1.000
_cell.angle_alpha   90.00
_cell.angle_beta   90.00
_cell.angle_gamma   90.00
#
_symmetry.space_group_name_H-M   'P 1'
#
loop_
_entity.id
_entity.type
_entity.pdbx_description
1 polymer ?
#
loop_
_entity_poly.entity_id
_entity_poly.type
_entity_poly.pdbx_seq_one_letter_code
_entity_poly.pdbx_strand_id
1 'polypeptide(L)'
;MIDLHERLSEFSYGFGATREAEAALRSVGVTATPFLPSLIHEKVLGFDVAFDRPGAVLMLQFKLGQQMKRYRSVPPGKPGPPVSSPFWRFHLDTTEDQFRLLVDAEQRGAEAYYVAPRFSDWQEYEDAYQAGAVLDRSLMVRPSDIERELTARSQPAGRHRVVYDLTSRYICSEPIPLEEVRTDGMVAKVFQDLRVKPRSLGDLVSVLSEVRTADRARRSASTSSRQAIQARARSAEDAAAAMFAVEAWSVGAQAIFVTDPEVGAPLEQSGGAPAA
;
A
#
# COMPACT_ATOMS: atom_id res chain seq x y z
N MET A 1 32.24 4.60 6.41
CA MET A 1 31.39 4.95 7.56
C MET A 1 30.33 5.87 7.00
N ILE A 2 29.09 5.40 6.88
CA ILE A 2 27.98 6.24 6.40
C ILE A 2 27.70 7.25 7.50
N ASP A 3 27.65 8.54 7.17
CA ASP A 3 27.37 9.60 8.13
C ASP A 3 25.89 9.50 8.52
N LEU A 4 25.60 8.94 9.70
CA LEU A 4 24.24 8.68 10.20
C LEU A 4 23.43 9.96 10.47
N HIS A 5 24.01 11.14 10.26
CA HIS A 5 23.30 12.41 10.24
C HIS A 5 22.52 12.69 8.95
N GLU A 6 22.55 11.76 7.98
CA GLU A 6 21.73 11.85 6.77
C GLU A 6 20.22 11.78 7.08
N ARG A 7 19.40 12.35 6.19
CA ARG A 7 17.94 12.20 6.29
C ARG A 7 17.56 10.76 5.95
N LEU A 8 16.65 10.17 6.74
CA LEU A 8 16.07 8.88 6.44
C LEU A 8 15.51 8.86 5.02
N SER A 9 15.84 7.82 4.25
CA SER A 9 15.33 7.65 2.88
C SER A 9 14.00 6.89 2.86
N GLU A 10 13.16 7.16 1.87
CA GLU A 10 11.86 6.48 1.71
C GLU A 10 12.07 4.98 1.43
N PHE A 11 13.14 4.64 0.73
CA PHE A 11 13.54 3.26 0.46
C PHE A 11 13.87 2.50 1.75
N SER A 12 14.69 3.09 2.63
CA SER A 12 15.10 2.46 3.90
C SER A 12 13.90 2.29 4.83
N TYR A 13 13.07 3.33 4.95
CA TYR A 13 11.81 3.25 5.68
C TYR A 13 10.89 2.16 5.11
N GLY A 14 10.70 2.14 3.79
CA GLY A 14 9.85 1.18 3.10
C GLY A 14 10.30 -0.26 3.31
N PHE A 15 11.61 -0.51 3.35
CA PHE A 15 12.16 -1.82 3.69
C PHE A 15 11.77 -2.27 5.11
N GLY A 16 11.97 -1.40 6.11
CA GLY A 16 11.59 -1.70 7.50
C GLY A 16 10.10 -1.96 7.66
N ALA A 17 9.26 -1.11 7.06
CA ALA A 17 7.81 -1.25 7.08
C ALA A 17 7.32 -2.54 6.38
N THR A 18 7.91 -2.88 5.23
CA THR A 18 7.58 -4.12 4.50
C THR A 18 7.91 -5.36 5.33
N ARG A 19 9.11 -5.41 5.92
CA ARG A 19 9.55 -6.53 6.76
C ARG A 19 8.60 -6.75 7.94
N GLU A 20 8.17 -5.68 8.60
CA GLU A 20 7.24 -5.77 9.72
C GLU A 20 5.82 -6.15 9.28
N ALA A 21 5.35 -5.68 8.12
CA ALA A 21 4.07 -6.11 7.57
C ALA A 21 4.08 -7.63 7.27
N GLU A 22 5.16 -8.14 6.66
CA GLU A 22 5.35 -9.57 6.45
C GLU A 22 5.36 -10.35 7.77
N ALA A 23 6.12 -9.88 8.77
CA ALA A 23 6.20 -10.53 10.06
C ALA A 23 4.84 -10.56 10.78
N ALA A 24 4.10 -9.46 10.74
CA ALA A 24 2.76 -9.36 11.33
C ALA A 24 1.77 -10.30 10.64
N LEU A 25 1.78 -10.38 9.31
CA LEU A 25 0.94 -11.32 8.57
C LEU A 25 1.33 -12.78 8.86
N ARG A 26 2.63 -13.12 8.88
CA ARG A 26 3.09 -14.47 9.24
C ARG A 26 2.70 -14.89 10.64
N SER A 27 2.60 -13.94 11.58
CA SER A 27 2.19 -14.22 12.97
C SER A 27 0.77 -14.79 13.09
N VAL A 28 -0.09 -14.58 12.08
CA VAL A 28 -1.44 -15.15 12.01
C VAL A 28 -1.55 -16.34 11.06
N GLY A 29 -0.41 -16.92 10.65
CA GLY A 29 -0.37 -18.17 9.88
C GLY A 29 -0.51 -18.01 8.37
N VAL A 30 -0.50 -16.79 7.83
CA VAL A 30 -0.55 -16.57 6.37
C VAL A 30 0.84 -16.37 5.78
N THR A 31 0.99 -16.69 4.50
CA THR A 31 2.22 -16.44 3.74
C THR A 31 2.12 -15.07 3.09
N ALA A 32 3.11 -14.20 3.31
CA ALA A 32 3.22 -12.89 2.68
C ALA A 32 4.47 -12.85 1.79
N THR A 33 4.29 -12.47 0.52
CA THR A 33 5.36 -12.41 -0.49
C THR A 33 5.41 -11.00 -1.09
N PRO A 34 6.36 -10.15 -0.67
CA PRO A 34 6.53 -8.82 -1.26
C PRO A 34 7.11 -8.92 -2.67
N PHE A 35 6.65 -8.07 -3.58
CA PHE A 35 7.27 -7.91 -4.89
C PHE A 35 8.52 -7.03 -4.82
N LEU A 36 9.69 -7.58 -5.13
CA LEU A 36 10.92 -6.78 -5.25
C LEU A 36 11.35 -6.75 -6.73
N PRO A 37 11.50 -5.56 -7.35
CA PRO A 37 11.80 -5.45 -8.77
C PRO A 37 13.29 -5.72 -9.05
N SER A 38 13.77 -6.94 -8.87
CA SER A 38 15.07 -7.38 -9.42
C SER A 38 14.88 -8.09 -10.76
N LEU A 39 14.05 -7.52 -11.65
CA LEU A 39 13.69 -8.12 -12.94
C LEU A 39 14.70 -7.87 -14.06
N ILE A 40 15.79 -7.15 -13.81
CA ILE A 40 16.76 -6.85 -14.89
C ILE A 40 17.58 -8.11 -15.26
N HIS A 41 17.65 -9.12 -14.39
CA HIS A 41 18.47 -10.32 -14.61
C HIS A 41 17.71 -11.64 -14.70
N GLU A 42 16.40 -11.67 -14.43
CA GLU A 42 15.63 -12.91 -14.42
C GLU A 42 15.11 -13.26 -15.82
N LYS A 43 15.64 -14.32 -16.44
CA LYS A 43 15.23 -14.73 -17.80
C LYS A 43 13.75 -15.12 -17.89
N VAL A 44 13.19 -15.58 -16.78
CA VAL A 44 11.79 -16.00 -16.63
C VAL A 44 11.28 -15.39 -15.32
N LEU A 45 10.19 -14.62 -15.42
CA LEU A 45 9.48 -14.08 -14.29
C LEU A 45 8.56 -15.16 -13.73
N GLY A 46 8.66 -15.47 -12.44
CA GLY A 46 7.58 -16.18 -11.76
C GLY A 46 7.66 -16.00 -10.26
N PHE A 47 6.50 -16.07 -9.63
CA PHE A 47 6.36 -15.90 -8.20
C PHE A 47 6.30 -17.26 -7.52
N ASP A 48 6.93 -17.39 -6.35
CA ASP A 48 6.71 -18.54 -5.46
C ASP A 48 5.41 -18.34 -4.65
N VAL A 49 4.33 -18.02 -5.36
CA VAL A 49 3.01 -17.69 -4.81
C VAL A 49 1.97 -18.59 -5.46
N ALA A 50 1.13 -19.22 -4.64
CA ALA A 50 0.03 -20.06 -5.11
C ALA A 50 -1.17 -19.19 -5.55
N PHE A 51 -1.26 -18.89 -6.85
CA PHE A 51 -2.33 -18.06 -7.40
C PHE A 51 -3.71 -18.73 -7.46
N ASP A 52 -3.75 -20.07 -7.40
CA ASP A 52 -4.96 -20.89 -7.44
C ASP A 52 -5.69 -21.01 -6.08
N ARG A 53 -5.13 -20.39 -5.03
CA ARG A 53 -5.67 -20.43 -3.66
C ARG A 53 -6.30 -19.10 -3.26
N PRO A 54 -7.17 -19.09 -2.24
CA PRO A 54 -7.63 -17.86 -1.64
C PRO A 54 -6.46 -16.96 -1.24
N GLY A 55 -6.52 -15.71 -1.70
CA GLY A 55 -5.46 -14.75 -1.48
C GLY A 55 -5.96 -13.32 -1.38
N ALA A 56 -5.09 -12.48 -0.85
CA ALA A 56 -5.29 -11.05 -0.72
C ALA A 56 -4.08 -10.31 -1.26
N VAL A 57 -4.28 -9.03 -1.57
CA VAL A 57 -3.21 -8.13 -2.02
C VAL A 57 -3.15 -6.98 -1.04
N LEU A 58 -1.99 -6.76 -0.43
CA LEU A 58 -1.70 -5.59 0.41
C LEU A 58 -0.81 -4.61 -0.35
N MET A 59 -1.19 -3.34 -0.37
CA MET A 59 -0.42 -2.24 -0.94
C MET A 59 -0.03 -1.25 0.16
N LEU A 60 1.27 -1.02 0.31
CA LEU A 60 1.80 -0.02 1.23
C LEU A 60 2.46 1.11 0.44
N GLN A 61 1.82 2.28 0.39
CA GLN A 61 2.39 3.48 -0.20
C GLN A 61 3.20 4.23 0.87
N PHE A 62 4.52 4.23 0.72
CA PHE A 62 5.38 4.92 1.66
C PHE A 62 5.33 6.43 1.44
N LYS A 63 5.40 7.17 2.55
CA LYS A 63 5.56 8.62 2.57
C LYS A 63 6.56 8.97 3.66
N LEU A 64 7.51 9.85 3.36
CA LEU A 64 8.31 10.50 4.40
C LEU A 64 7.61 11.76 4.89
N GLY A 65 7.15 11.73 6.14
CA GLY A 65 6.61 12.91 6.81
C GLY A 65 7.71 13.95 7.06
N GLN A 66 7.46 15.20 6.66
CA GLN A 66 8.30 16.32 7.09
C GLN A 66 8.00 16.62 8.56
N GLN A 67 8.98 16.43 9.45
CA GLN A 67 8.87 16.86 10.84
C GLN A 67 8.82 18.39 10.94
N MET A 68 7.88 18.86 11.72
CA MET A 68 7.59 20.25 11.99
C MET A 68 7.70 20.46 13.50
N LYS A 69 8.54 21.41 13.90
CA LYS A 69 8.70 21.78 15.31
C LYS A 69 7.71 22.85 15.77
N ARG A 70 7.06 23.54 14.82
CA ARG A 70 6.11 24.63 15.06
C ARG A 70 5.12 24.71 13.90
N TYR A 71 3.87 25.05 14.21
CA TYR A 71 2.88 25.40 13.20
C TYR A 71 2.97 26.88 12.85
N ARG A 72 2.91 27.19 11.55
CA ARG A 72 2.85 28.57 11.05
C ARG A 72 1.65 28.71 10.12
N SER A 73 0.64 29.45 10.59
CA SER A 73 -0.54 29.76 9.77
C SER A 73 -0.20 30.75 8.66
N VAL A 74 -0.81 30.55 7.49
CA VAL A 74 -0.79 31.50 6.37
C VAL A 74 -2.24 31.64 5.87
N PRO A 75 -2.91 32.80 6.03
CA PRO A 75 -2.45 34.03 6.69
C PRO A 75 -2.24 33.87 8.22
N PRO A 76 -1.45 34.75 8.86
CA PRO A 76 -1.25 34.73 10.31
C PRO A 76 -2.58 34.85 11.07
N GLY A 77 -2.69 34.18 12.23
CA GLY A 77 -3.85 34.32 13.13
C GLY A 77 -4.97 33.29 12.95
N LYS A 78 -4.99 32.48 11.89
CA LYS A 78 -5.86 31.29 11.87
C LYS A 78 -5.28 30.19 12.78
N PRO A 79 -6.10 29.53 13.62
CA PRO A 79 -5.65 28.39 14.39
C PRO A 79 -5.22 27.26 13.45
N GLY A 80 -4.13 26.59 13.80
CA GLY A 80 -3.72 25.37 13.11
C GLY A 80 -4.61 24.18 13.46
N PRO A 81 -4.40 23.03 12.79
CA PRO A 81 -4.98 21.78 13.27
C PRO A 81 -4.52 21.52 14.72
N PRO A 82 -5.36 20.91 15.56
CA PRO A 82 -5.04 20.66 16.96
C PRO A 82 -4.06 19.48 17.08
N VAL A 83 -2.79 19.75 16.77
CA VAL A 83 -1.66 18.81 16.86
C VAL A 83 -0.58 19.35 17.80
N SER A 84 0.05 18.44 18.54
CA SER A 84 1.19 18.67 19.41
C SER A 84 2.49 18.74 18.62
N SER A 85 3.49 19.45 19.13
CA SER A 85 4.83 19.48 18.53
C SER A 85 5.77 18.47 19.22
N PRO A 86 6.66 17.78 18.48
CA PRO A 86 6.75 17.79 17.02
C PRO A 86 5.55 17.08 16.37
N PHE A 87 5.22 17.50 15.17
CA PHE A 87 4.25 16.84 14.30
C PHE A 87 4.87 16.61 12.92
N TRP A 88 4.28 15.76 12.11
CA TRP A 88 4.71 15.45 10.76
C TRP A 88 3.65 15.84 9.75
N ARG A 89 4.07 16.02 8.51
CA ARG A 89 3.15 16.25 7.40
C ARG A 89 3.66 15.64 6.11
N PHE A 90 2.76 15.16 5.27
CA PHE A 90 3.07 14.83 3.88
C PHE A 90 2.00 15.37 2.94
N HIS A 91 2.37 15.50 1.67
CA HIS A 91 1.48 15.96 0.61
C HIS A 91 0.81 14.79 -0.11
N LEU A 92 -0.44 15.01 -0.49
CA LEU A 92 -1.17 14.15 -1.42
C LEU A 92 -1.94 15.02 -2.41
N ASP A 93 -2.14 14.50 -3.61
CA ASP A 93 -2.98 15.11 -4.63
C ASP A 93 -4.02 14.09 -5.08
N THR A 94 -5.30 14.35 -4.83
CA THR A 94 -6.40 13.43 -5.16
C THR A 94 -6.68 13.34 -6.66
N THR A 95 -6.08 14.24 -7.45
CA THR A 95 -6.18 14.20 -8.91
C THR A 95 -5.05 13.41 -9.56
N GLU A 96 -3.99 13.09 -8.81
CA GLU A 96 -2.85 12.36 -9.32
C GLU A 96 -3.10 10.86 -9.46
N ASP A 97 -2.39 10.29 -10.42
CA ASP A 97 -2.38 8.88 -10.75
C ASP A 97 -2.09 7.98 -9.54
N GLN A 98 -1.20 8.40 -8.63
CA GLN A 98 -0.87 7.64 -7.42
C GLN A 98 -2.10 7.46 -6.51
N PHE A 99 -2.83 8.54 -6.22
CA PHE A 99 -3.98 8.48 -5.31
C PHE A 99 -5.09 7.62 -5.92
N ARG A 100 -5.40 7.84 -7.20
CA ARG A 100 -6.42 7.08 -7.93
C ARG A 100 -6.09 5.59 -8.02
N LEU A 101 -4.83 5.23 -8.24
CA LEU A 101 -4.39 3.83 -8.29
C LEU A 101 -4.73 3.11 -6.98
N LEU A 102 -4.41 3.74 -5.84
CA LEU A 102 -4.64 3.11 -4.55
C LEU A 102 -6.13 2.98 -4.24
N VAL A 103 -6.94 4.02 -4.53
CA VAL A 103 -8.40 3.96 -4.34
C VAL A 103 -9.04 2.90 -5.24
N ASP A 104 -8.70 2.84 -6.52
CA ASP A 104 -9.25 1.82 -7.44
C ASP A 104 -8.82 0.41 -7.03
N ALA A 105 -7.58 0.24 -6.55
CA ALA A 105 -7.13 -1.03 -5.99
C ALA A 105 -7.98 -1.46 -4.78
N GLU A 106 -8.30 -0.53 -3.85
CA GLU A 106 -9.20 -0.82 -2.73
C GLU A 106 -10.59 -1.25 -3.19
N GLN A 107 -11.17 -0.52 -4.14
CA GLN A 107 -12.50 -0.82 -4.69
C GLN A 107 -12.56 -2.20 -5.37
N ARG A 108 -11.43 -2.70 -5.88
CA ARG A 108 -11.29 -4.00 -6.54
C ARG A 108 -10.88 -5.13 -5.60
N GLY A 109 -10.70 -4.84 -4.32
CA GLY A 109 -10.47 -5.83 -3.27
C GLY A 109 -9.02 -5.98 -2.81
N ALA A 110 -8.12 -5.07 -3.18
CA ALA A 110 -6.84 -4.95 -2.48
C ALA A 110 -7.03 -4.21 -1.15
N GLU A 111 -6.15 -4.45 -0.20
CA GLU A 111 -6.00 -3.64 1.00
C GLU A 111 -4.89 -2.61 0.75
N ALA A 112 -5.18 -1.31 0.84
CA ALA A 112 -4.20 -0.28 0.50
C ALA A 112 -4.08 0.81 1.59
N TYR A 113 -2.85 1.21 1.88
CA TYR A 113 -2.56 2.17 2.94
C TYR A 113 -1.47 3.14 2.54
N TYR A 114 -1.65 4.42 2.89
CA TYR A 114 -0.50 5.30 3.07
C TYR A 114 0.15 5.00 4.41
N VAL A 115 1.47 4.82 4.43
CA VAL A 115 2.24 4.55 5.64
C VAL A 115 3.34 5.59 5.79
N ALA A 116 3.38 6.30 6.92
CA ALA A 116 4.33 7.38 7.15
C ALA A 116 4.88 7.39 8.59
N PRO A 117 6.21 7.54 8.79
CA PRO A 117 6.82 7.42 10.11
C PRO A 117 6.55 8.62 11.02
N ARG A 118 6.47 8.36 12.32
CA ARG A 118 6.52 9.36 13.41
C ARG A 118 7.94 9.54 13.93
N PHE A 119 8.88 9.56 13.00
CA PHE A 119 10.31 9.77 13.21
C PHE A 119 10.92 10.30 11.91
N SER A 120 12.10 10.89 11.95
CA SER A 120 12.65 11.60 10.78
C SER A 120 14.15 11.50 10.57
N ASP A 121 14.87 10.88 11.51
CA ASP A 121 16.29 10.61 11.38
C ASP A 121 16.61 9.12 11.44
N TRP A 122 17.86 8.79 11.11
CA TRP A 122 18.35 7.42 11.08
C TRP A 122 18.39 6.76 12.45
N GLN A 123 18.68 7.51 13.52
CA GLN A 123 18.76 6.95 14.86
C GLN A 123 17.39 6.47 15.33
N GLU A 124 16.36 7.31 15.18
CA GLU A 124 14.98 6.94 15.52
C GLU A 124 14.48 5.77 14.67
N TYR A 125 14.85 5.73 13.39
CA TYR A 125 14.54 4.59 12.51
C TYR A 125 15.24 3.32 12.95
N GLU A 126 16.54 3.38 13.25
CA GLU A 126 17.31 2.22 13.72
C GLU A 126 16.72 1.68 15.02
N ASP A 127 16.43 2.54 15.99
CA ASP A 127 15.80 2.16 17.26
C ASP A 127 14.45 1.46 17.02
N ALA A 128 13.60 2.02 16.16
CA ALA A 128 12.31 1.42 15.79
C ALA A 128 12.49 0.08 15.06
N TYR A 129 13.45 0.01 14.14
CA TYR A 129 13.74 -1.18 13.33
C TYR A 129 14.28 -2.33 14.18
N GLN A 130 15.16 -2.06 15.14
CA GLN A 130 15.68 -3.06 16.07
C GLN A 130 14.59 -3.54 17.05
N ALA A 131 13.68 -2.65 17.44
CA ALA A 131 12.55 -2.98 18.32
C ALA A 131 11.38 -3.69 17.60
N GLY A 132 11.38 -3.78 16.28
CA GLY A 132 10.23 -4.29 15.51
C GLY A 132 8.99 -3.39 15.62
N ALA A 133 9.20 -2.08 15.70
CA ALA A 133 8.17 -1.08 15.96
C ALA A 133 8.10 0.02 14.87
N VAL A 134 8.62 -0.23 13.67
CA VAL A 134 8.52 0.70 12.53
C VAL A 134 7.06 1.00 12.21
N LEU A 135 6.21 -0.02 12.03
CA LEU A 135 4.78 0.18 11.74
C LEU A 135 4.02 0.76 12.92
N ASP A 136 4.32 0.31 14.14
CA ASP A 136 3.67 0.83 15.35
C ASP A 136 3.98 2.30 15.61
N ARG A 137 5.16 2.76 15.17
CA ARG A 137 5.59 4.15 15.17
C ARG A 137 5.33 4.86 13.83
N SER A 138 4.40 4.36 13.04
CA SER A 138 3.95 4.98 11.79
C SER A 138 2.46 5.26 11.80
N LEU A 139 2.07 6.34 11.12
CA LEU A 139 0.69 6.57 10.71
C LEU A 139 0.35 5.62 9.56
N MET A 140 -0.79 4.95 9.64
CA MET A 140 -1.36 4.17 8.54
C MET A 140 -2.80 4.60 8.29
N VAL A 141 -3.10 5.04 7.07
CA VAL A 141 -4.44 5.55 6.70
C VAL A 141 -4.86 5.02 5.34
N ARG A 142 -6.15 4.77 5.16
CA ARG A 142 -6.70 4.29 3.88
C ARG A 142 -6.93 5.45 2.90
N PRO A 143 -6.57 5.29 1.62
CA PRO A 143 -6.92 6.24 0.57
C PRO A 143 -8.42 6.51 0.46
N SER A 144 -9.26 5.47 0.53
CA SER A 144 -10.72 5.58 0.50
C SER A 144 -11.30 6.34 1.69
N ASP A 145 -10.69 6.25 2.88
CA ASP A 145 -11.09 7.06 4.03
C ASP A 145 -10.83 8.54 3.79
N ILE A 146 -9.68 8.87 3.18
CA ILE A 146 -9.35 10.24 2.78
C ILE A 146 -10.36 10.76 1.75
N GLU A 147 -10.67 9.98 0.72
CA GLU A 147 -11.65 10.35 -0.32
C GLU A 147 -13.05 10.56 0.27
N ARG A 148 -13.49 9.65 1.14
CA ARG A 148 -14.78 9.73 1.83
C ARG A 148 -14.90 10.99 2.67
N GLU A 149 -13.90 11.28 3.50
CA GLU A 149 -13.91 12.46 4.38
C GLU A 149 -13.88 13.78 3.61
N LEU A 150 -13.10 13.86 2.53
CA LEU A 150 -13.08 15.03 1.65
C LEU A 150 -14.45 15.23 0.98
N THR A 151 -15.04 14.17 0.47
CA THR A 151 -16.35 14.20 -0.20
C THR A 151 -17.46 14.58 0.76
N ALA A 152 -17.50 13.96 1.94
CA ALA A 152 -18.50 14.23 2.98
C ALA A 152 -18.51 15.69 3.45
N ARG A 153 -17.38 16.38 3.29
CA ARG A 153 -17.19 17.79 3.69
C ARG A 153 -17.08 18.74 2.50
N SER A 154 -17.48 18.28 1.31
CA SER A 154 -17.49 19.07 0.07
C SER A 154 -16.16 19.78 -0.21
N GLN A 155 -15.04 19.14 0.15
CA GLN A 155 -13.71 19.67 -0.13
C GLN A 155 -13.38 19.52 -1.62
N PRO A 156 -12.68 20.49 -2.23
CA PRO A 156 -12.28 20.39 -3.62
C PRO A 156 -11.27 19.26 -3.82
N ALA A 157 -11.34 18.60 -4.97
CA ALA A 157 -10.26 17.72 -5.42
C ALA A 157 -8.96 18.52 -5.63
N GLY A 158 -7.82 17.83 -5.53
CA GLY A 158 -6.49 18.40 -5.75
C GLY A 158 -5.57 18.18 -4.57
N ARG A 159 -4.76 19.19 -4.28
CA ARG A 159 -3.68 19.11 -3.30
C ARG A 159 -4.18 19.29 -1.88
N HIS A 160 -3.86 18.30 -1.05
CA HIS A 160 -4.07 18.33 0.39
C HIS A 160 -2.78 18.02 1.13
N ARG A 161 -2.82 18.21 2.45
CA ARG A 161 -1.78 17.77 3.38
C ARG A 161 -2.40 16.87 4.41
N VAL A 162 -1.75 15.76 4.71
CA VAL A 162 -2.01 15.01 5.94
C VAL A 162 -1.02 15.49 6.99
N VAL A 163 -1.53 15.86 8.15
CA VAL A 163 -0.78 16.37 9.30
C VAL A 163 -1.10 15.49 10.49
N TYR A 164 -0.08 15.02 11.19
CA TYR A 164 -0.27 14.07 12.28
C TYR A 164 0.82 14.23 13.34
N ASP A 165 0.47 13.91 14.58
CA ASP A 165 1.40 13.75 15.69
C ASP A 165 1.28 12.32 16.24
N LEU A 166 1.62 12.12 17.52
CA LEU A 166 1.53 10.81 18.18
C LEU A 166 0.09 10.34 18.41
N THR A 167 -0.89 11.24 18.48
CA THR A 167 -2.28 10.96 18.91
C THR A 167 -3.33 11.43 17.92
N SER A 168 -3.03 12.47 17.14
CA SER A 168 -3.95 13.24 16.33
C SER A 168 -3.52 13.23 14.87
N ARG A 169 -4.47 13.21 13.95
CA ARG A 169 -4.23 13.19 12.50
C ARG A 169 -5.36 13.87 11.75
N TYR A 170 -5.00 14.66 10.75
CA TYR A 170 -5.92 15.51 10.00
C TYR A 170 -5.53 15.61 8.53
N ILE A 171 -6.52 15.71 7.64
CA ILE A 171 -6.33 16.40 6.36
C ILE A 171 -6.38 17.90 6.64
N CYS A 172 -5.52 18.72 6.02
CA CYS A 172 -5.28 20.11 6.41
C CYS A 172 -5.45 21.13 5.26
N SER A 173 -6.57 21.04 4.53
CA SER A 173 -7.16 22.21 3.83
C SER A 173 -8.11 22.93 4.78
N GLU A 174 -8.99 22.16 5.40
CA GLU A 174 -9.64 22.40 6.69
C GLU A 174 -9.28 21.21 7.59
N PRO A 175 -9.10 21.36 8.92
CA PRO A 175 -8.75 20.24 9.79
C PRO A 175 -9.86 19.19 9.84
N ILE A 176 -9.70 18.14 9.05
CA ILE A 176 -10.64 17.02 8.95
C ILE A 176 -10.00 15.81 9.64
N PRO A 177 -10.55 15.32 10.76
CA PRO A 177 -10.01 14.16 11.45
C PRO A 177 -9.91 12.95 10.52
N LEU A 178 -8.85 12.16 10.66
CA LEU A 178 -8.70 10.89 9.95
C LEU A 178 -8.71 9.71 10.90
N GLU A 179 -9.33 8.62 10.46
CA GLU A 179 -9.16 7.33 11.11
C GLU A 179 -7.78 6.75 10.77
N GLU A 180 -7.14 6.14 11.76
CA GLU A 180 -5.84 5.48 11.60
C GLU A 180 -6.05 3.99 11.79
N VAL A 181 -5.47 3.20 10.91
CA VAL A 181 -5.45 1.74 11.02
C VAL A 181 -4.20 1.34 11.79
N ARG A 182 -4.36 0.49 12.79
CA ARG A 182 -3.24 -0.12 13.52
C ARG A 182 -2.81 -1.40 12.81
N THR A 183 -1.58 -1.84 13.04
CA THR A 183 -1.00 -3.03 12.39
C THR A 183 -1.87 -4.28 12.58
N ASP A 184 -2.41 -4.48 13.78
CA ASP A 184 -3.35 -5.55 14.11
C ASP A 184 -4.68 -5.43 13.34
N GLY A 185 -5.20 -4.21 13.19
CA GLY A 185 -6.37 -3.92 12.34
C GLY A 185 -6.15 -4.26 10.87
N MET A 186 -4.98 -3.90 10.32
CA MET A 186 -4.59 -4.27 8.95
C MET A 186 -4.53 -5.79 8.80
N VAL A 187 -3.85 -6.49 9.71
CA VAL A 187 -3.75 -7.96 9.69
C VAL A 187 -5.12 -8.61 9.80
N ALA A 188 -5.96 -8.14 10.72
CA ALA A 188 -7.32 -8.66 10.91
C ALA A 188 -8.16 -8.49 9.65
N LYS A 189 -8.04 -7.35 8.94
CA LYS A 189 -8.75 -7.09 7.70
C LYS A 189 -8.30 -8.02 6.57
N VAL A 190 -6.99 -8.16 6.36
CA VAL A 190 -6.43 -9.09 5.37
C VAL A 190 -6.89 -10.52 5.65
N PHE A 191 -6.83 -10.94 6.90
CA PHE A 191 -7.26 -12.27 7.33
C PHE A 191 -8.77 -12.49 7.15
N GLN A 192 -9.58 -11.47 7.43
CA GLN A 192 -11.01 -11.49 7.19
C GLN A 192 -11.31 -11.67 5.70
N ASP A 193 -10.62 -10.95 4.82
CA ASP A 193 -10.83 -11.08 3.37
C ASP A 193 -10.48 -12.48 2.87
N LEU A 194 -9.39 -13.07 3.36
CA LEU A 194 -8.98 -14.43 3.03
C LEU A 194 -10.03 -15.49 3.41
N ARG A 195 -10.68 -15.33 4.57
CA ARG A 195 -11.59 -16.36 5.12
C ARG A 195 -13.05 -16.16 4.78
N VAL A 196 -13.52 -14.91 4.73
CA VAL A 196 -14.95 -14.58 4.59
C VAL A 196 -15.33 -14.33 3.13
N LYS A 197 -14.38 -13.87 2.30
CA LYS A 197 -14.61 -13.59 0.88
C LYS A 197 -13.55 -14.30 0.03
N PRO A 198 -13.48 -15.64 0.08
CA PRO A 198 -12.44 -16.39 -0.60
C PRO A 198 -12.54 -16.12 -2.11
N ARG A 199 -11.55 -15.40 -2.63
CA ARG A 199 -11.29 -15.19 -4.04
C ARG A 199 -9.90 -15.72 -4.32
N SER A 200 -9.73 -16.42 -5.44
CA SER A 200 -8.38 -16.85 -5.81
C SER A 200 -7.48 -15.62 -5.99
N LEU A 201 -6.22 -15.73 -5.57
CA LEU A 201 -5.28 -14.65 -5.75
C LEU A 201 -5.12 -14.32 -7.24
N GLY A 202 -5.14 -15.34 -8.11
CA GLY A 202 -5.08 -15.22 -9.57
C GLY A 202 -6.20 -14.34 -10.13
N ASP A 203 -7.44 -14.56 -9.70
CA ASP A 203 -8.58 -13.72 -10.11
C ASP A 203 -8.40 -12.28 -9.62
N LEU A 204 -7.92 -12.10 -8.38
CA LEU A 204 -7.71 -10.78 -7.80
C LEU A 204 -6.63 -9.99 -8.56
N VAL A 205 -5.46 -10.59 -8.79
CA VAL A 205 -4.38 -9.92 -9.54
C VAL A 205 -4.75 -9.67 -10.99
N SER A 206 -5.56 -10.53 -11.60
CA SER A 206 -6.11 -10.30 -12.95
C SER A 206 -6.91 -9.00 -13.00
N VAL A 207 -7.90 -8.84 -12.11
CA VAL A 207 -8.73 -7.63 -12.06
C VAL A 207 -7.95 -6.38 -11.64
N LEU A 208 -6.94 -6.53 -10.78
CA LEU A 208 -6.05 -5.43 -10.40
C LEU A 208 -5.08 -5.02 -11.51
N SER A 209 -4.70 -5.94 -12.41
CA SER A 209 -3.81 -5.61 -13.54
C SER A 209 -4.52 -4.85 -14.66
N GLU A 210 -5.85 -4.89 -14.70
CA GLU A 210 -6.68 -4.21 -15.70
C GLU A 210 -6.84 -2.69 -15.44
N VAL A 211 -6.53 -2.24 -14.21
CA VAL A 211 -6.74 -0.90 -13.59
C VAL A 211 -6.36 0.30 -14.46
N ARG A 212 -5.56 0.13 -15.53
CA ARG A 212 -5.12 1.23 -16.41
C ARG A 212 -5.21 1.03 -17.91
N THR A 213 -5.97 0.05 -18.41
CA THR A 213 -6.23 0.01 -19.86
C THR A 213 -7.05 1.23 -20.35
N ALA A 214 -7.77 1.93 -19.47
CA ALA A 214 -8.66 3.03 -19.85
C ALA A 214 -7.97 4.37 -20.18
N ASP A 215 -6.87 4.76 -19.52
CA ASP A 215 -6.26 6.09 -19.73
C ASP A 215 -5.19 6.10 -20.85
N ARG A 216 -5.45 6.87 -21.92
CA ARG A 216 -4.76 6.82 -23.22
C ARG A 216 -3.30 7.31 -23.22
N ALA A 217 -2.90 8.19 -22.29
CA ALA A 217 -1.67 8.97 -22.44
C ALA A 217 -0.35 8.22 -22.14
N ARG A 218 -0.37 7.11 -21.38
CA ARG A 218 0.82 6.29 -21.08
C ARG A 218 0.93 4.99 -21.90
N ARG A 219 0.10 4.81 -22.95
CA ARG A 219 -0.02 3.54 -23.71
C ARG A 219 1.23 3.13 -24.49
N SER A 220 2.06 4.06 -24.97
CA SER A 220 3.21 3.69 -25.82
C SER A 220 4.35 3.03 -25.02
N ALA A 221 4.79 3.63 -23.91
CA ALA A 221 5.84 3.05 -23.07
C ALA A 221 5.36 1.83 -22.25
N SER A 222 4.06 1.78 -21.91
CA SER A 222 3.50 0.67 -21.12
C SER A 222 3.20 -0.59 -21.94
N THR A 223 2.92 -0.49 -23.25
CA THR A 223 2.59 -1.68 -24.05
C THR A 223 3.82 -2.56 -24.27
N SER A 224 4.98 -1.97 -24.63
CA SER A 224 6.22 -2.73 -24.79
C SER A 224 6.70 -3.35 -23.47
N SER A 225 6.55 -2.63 -22.35
CA SER A 225 6.85 -3.17 -21.02
C SER A 225 5.92 -4.33 -20.64
N ARG A 226 4.61 -4.20 -20.89
CA ARG A 226 3.63 -5.28 -20.64
C ARG A 226 3.88 -6.51 -21.49
N GLN A 227 4.13 -6.33 -22.79
CA GLN A 227 4.49 -7.44 -23.69
C GLN A 227 5.77 -8.12 -23.23
N ALA A 228 6.77 -7.36 -22.76
CA ALA A 228 7.99 -7.93 -22.20
C ALA A 228 7.74 -8.73 -20.91
N ILE A 229 6.84 -8.26 -20.03
CA ILE A 229 6.42 -8.99 -18.82
C ILE A 229 5.70 -10.28 -19.21
N GLN A 230 4.72 -10.20 -20.11
CA GLN A 230 3.96 -11.36 -20.59
C GLN A 230 4.85 -12.41 -21.24
N ALA A 231 5.80 -11.99 -22.09
CA ALA A 231 6.73 -12.90 -22.76
C ALA A 231 7.69 -13.63 -21.80
N ARG A 232 7.89 -13.08 -20.59
CA ARG A 232 8.80 -13.63 -19.58
C ARG A 232 8.08 -14.40 -18.49
N ALA A 233 6.78 -14.22 -18.31
CA ALA A 233 6.00 -14.85 -17.25
C ALA A 233 5.81 -16.35 -17.49
N ARG A 234 5.78 -17.17 -16.42
CA ARG A 234 5.49 -18.61 -16.54
C ARG A 234 4.00 -18.87 -16.76
N SER A 235 3.13 -17.97 -16.25
CA SER A 235 1.67 -18.04 -16.41
C SER A 235 1.04 -16.66 -16.64
N ALA A 236 -0.27 -16.64 -16.92
CA ALA A 236 -1.03 -15.39 -17.06
C ALA A 236 -1.14 -14.66 -15.72
N GLU A 237 -1.27 -15.39 -14.61
CA GLU A 237 -1.34 -14.88 -13.25
C GLU A 237 0.00 -14.26 -12.83
N ASP A 238 1.13 -14.91 -13.15
CA ASP A 238 2.47 -14.33 -12.95
C ASP A 238 2.61 -13.00 -13.71
N ALA A 239 2.13 -12.95 -14.96
CA ALA A 239 2.15 -11.72 -15.75
C ALA A 239 1.28 -10.64 -15.10
N ALA A 240 0.06 -10.97 -14.68
CA ALA A 240 -0.87 -10.05 -14.04
C ALA A 240 -0.32 -9.49 -12.72
N ALA A 241 0.21 -10.37 -11.86
CA ALA A 241 0.83 -10.01 -10.59
C ALA A 241 2.02 -9.06 -10.80
N ALA A 242 2.93 -9.37 -11.75
CA ALA A 242 4.05 -8.47 -12.04
C ALA A 242 3.62 -7.16 -12.67
N MET A 243 2.65 -7.16 -13.60
CA MET A 243 2.15 -5.92 -14.19
C MET A 243 1.59 -4.98 -13.11
N PHE A 244 0.77 -5.52 -12.22
CA PHE A 244 0.21 -4.76 -11.10
C PHE A 244 1.31 -4.30 -10.13
N ALA A 245 2.24 -5.18 -9.76
CA ALA A 245 3.27 -4.85 -8.77
C ALA A 245 4.32 -3.85 -9.30
N VAL A 246 4.69 -3.93 -10.59
CA VAL A 246 5.53 -2.92 -11.26
C VAL A 246 4.84 -1.58 -11.29
N GLU A 247 3.51 -1.57 -11.52
CA GLU A 247 2.73 -0.34 -11.50
C GLU A 247 2.65 0.27 -10.09
N ALA A 248 2.37 -0.54 -9.07
CA ALA A 248 2.43 -0.12 -7.67
C ALA A 248 3.80 0.47 -7.33
N TRP A 249 4.88 -0.22 -7.71
CA TRP A 249 6.24 0.24 -7.48
C TRP A 249 6.54 1.57 -8.19
N SER A 250 6.00 1.78 -9.40
CA SER A 250 6.20 3.01 -10.16
C SER A 250 5.65 4.27 -9.49
N VAL A 251 4.72 4.09 -8.54
CA VAL A 251 4.20 5.17 -7.70
C VAL A 251 4.76 5.14 -6.28
N GLY A 252 5.73 4.29 -5.97
CA GLY A 252 6.33 4.16 -4.64
C GLY A 252 5.50 3.32 -3.66
N ALA A 253 4.59 2.48 -4.16
CA ALA A 253 3.86 1.51 -3.35
C ALA A 253 4.51 0.12 -3.44
N GLN A 254 4.60 -0.55 -2.30
CA GLN A 254 4.99 -1.96 -2.21
C GLN A 254 3.74 -2.83 -2.31
N ALA A 255 3.69 -3.72 -3.30
CA ALA A 255 2.69 -4.78 -3.37
C ALA A 255 3.17 -6.02 -2.61
N ILE A 256 2.31 -6.61 -1.79
CA ILE A 256 2.55 -7.82 -1.02
C ILE A 256 1.41 -8.79 -1.31
N PHE A 257 1.75 -9.96 -1.86
CA PHE A 257 0.79 -11.02 -2.14
C PHE A 257 0.64 -11.91 -0.93
N VAL A 258 -0.58 -12.12 -0.47
CA VAL A 258 -0.89 -12.86 0.76
C VAL A 258 -1.72 -14.08 0.40
N THR A 259 -1.31 -15.26 0.89
CA THR A 259 -2.03 -16.52 0.72
C THR A 259 -2.14 -17.27 2.04
N ASP A 260 -3.22 -18.01 2.23
CA ASP A 260 -3.37 -18.90 3.38
C ASP A 260 -2.87 -20.31 3.00
N PRO A 261 -1.81 -20.85 3.64
CA PRO A 261 -1.31 -22.17 3.34
C PRO A 261 -2.29 -23.29 3.74
N GLU A 262 -3.17 -23.07 4.72
CA GLU A 262 -4.09 -24.06 5.27
C GLU A 262 -5.43 -24.14 4.51
N VAL A 263 -5.83 -23.07 3.80
CA VAL A 263 -7.07 -23.03 3.01
C VAL A 263 -6.93 -23.80 1.66
N GLY A 264 -5.80 -24.49 1.46
CA GLY A 264 -5.37 -25.12 0.21
C GLY A 264 -6.01 -26.46 -0.19
N ALA A 265 -7.33 -26.60 -0.15
CA ALA A 265 -7.97 -27.47 -1.14
C ALA A 265 -8.26 -26.62 -2.40
N PRO A 266 -7.90 -27.05 -3.62
CA PRO A 266 -8.35 -26.38 -4.83
C PRO A 266 -9.87 -26.20 -4.74
N LEU A 267 -10.38 -25.00 -5.04
CA LEU A 267 -11.81 -24.81 -5.19
C LEU A 267 -12.28 -25.77 -6.28
N GLU A 268 -12.87 -26.92 -5.89
CA GLU A 268 -13.44 -27.85 -6.86
C GLU A 268 -14.46 -27.07 -7.68
N GLN A 269 -14.22 -26.97 -8.99
CA GLN A 269 -15.18 -26.42 -9.91
C GLN A 269 -16.46 -27.26 -9.75
N SER A 270 -17.49 -26.68 -9.17
CA SER A 270 -18.81 -27.33 -9.05
C SER A 270 -19.47 -27.39 -10.43
N GLY A 271 -18.90 -28.21 -11.32
CA GLY A 271 -19.47 -28.64 -12.59
C GLY A 271 -20.33 -29.88 -12.36
N GLY A 272 -21.40 -29.73 -11.58
CA GLY A 272 -22.47 -30.73 -11.51
C GLY A 272 -23.36 -30.60 -12.74
N ALA A 273 -23.00 -31.26 -13.83
CA ALA A 273 -23.95 -31.51 -14.91
C ALA A 273 -25.13 -32.34 -14.35
N PRO A 274 -26.40 -31.99 -14.65
CA PRO A 274 -27.52 -32.84 -14.25
C PRO A 274 -27.44 -34.15 -15.04
N ALA A 275 -27.40 -35.27 -14.31
CA ALA A 275 -27.53 -36.59 -14.89
C ALA A 275 -28.96 -36.76 -15.46
N ALA A 276 -28.96 -37.22 -16.71
CA ALA A 276 -30.03 -37.74 -17.58
C ALA A 276 -31.47 -37.82 -17.04
#